data_AF-A0A7X7AHW9-F1
#
_entry.id   AF-A0A7X7AHW9-F1
#
_cell.length_a   1.000
_cell.length_b   1.000
_cell.length_c   1.000
_cell.angle_alpha   90.00
_cell.angle_beta   90.00
_cell.angle_gamma   90.00
#
_symmetry.space_group_name_H-M   'P 1'
#
loop_
_entity.id
_entity.type
_entity.pdbx_description
1 polymer ?
#
loop_
_entity_poly.entity_id
_entity_poly.type
_entity_poly.pdbx_seq_one_letter_code
_entity_poly.pdbx_strand_id
1 'polypeptide(L)'
;MKRIIKRTLVSFLIFVFSLMPISPRAFLNFSQAIDAGGTIPAYMEWNESDSDINITENIIIPKGHTLVINEGVKVNFSNKYLNVIVRGTLEIRGTAEKPVELKSGFLKKEEGFYIGTQAGSVVNIKNAIISGGGSKAFLVKGFIDRAGAANYKGALQVDGGTISVEYSTFENNLYAVLVKDELSGSIKVNYSKFKNNDFDVEDNNGSDFTNNYWDNLDELSDSDSDESCGWVKTVDRCLSKSYGNFLIHPWQEDENFVQSGGSSVLFLPGLKASRLYSDTDSICPYDGNNKKIAWEPNCNEDVEELFLNDKGESSNPNIINKEGDIIDETPIGSNIYKSFVEKMNSMRDVDRIINDWKPIAYDWRLSLEDILEDDSIELTLRDLAAGSKTKKVTIVAHSNGGLLAKALMQKLGDEEGEKLVDKIIFVAVPQVGTPAAVAGLLHGEDQGFFPVLNTRTARGFGENMPGAYNLLPSDGYFSAVQTPIVSFDIDSDSEFKDRYADKLDSYDEMYEFLNDDFHRVSAINSEVDIPSRLNWNLLQKSENLHENLDLWSAPEGVAVIQIAGWGVP
;
A
#
# COMPACT_ATOMS: atom_id res chain seq x y z
N MET A 1 -39.55 -63.35 13.52
CA MET A 1 -40.05 -61.95 13.60
C MET A 1 -38.85 -61.01 13.35
N LYS A 2 -38.53 -60.74 12.07
CA LYS A 2 -37.48 -59.80 11.62
C LYS A 2 -37.76 -59.48 10.15
N ARG A 3 -38.48 -58.39 9.90
CA ARG A 3 -38.65 -57.74 8.59
C ARG A 3 -39.27 -56.36 8.84
N ILE A 4 -38.90 -55.39 8.00
CA ILE A 4 -39.37 -54.00 7.87
C ILE A 4 -38.40 -52.98 8.51
N ILE A 5 -38.20 -51.88 7.78
CA ILE A 5 -37.22 -50.78 7.95
C ILE A 5 -35.86 -51.02 7.27
N LYS A 6 -35.87 -51.16 5.93
CA LYS A 6 -34.71 -50.84 5.06
C LYS A 6 -35.12 -50.57 3.60
N ARG A 7 -36.23 -49.85 3.38
CA ARG A 7 -36.75 -49.58 2.02
C ARG A 7 -37.11 -48.12 1.70
N THR A 8 -36.78 -47.15 2.55
CA THR A 8 -37.12 -45.74 2.29
C THR A 8 -35.91 -44.86 1.94
N LEU A 9 -34.67 -45.34 2.01
CA LEU A 9 -33.48 -44.54 1.69
C LEU A 9 -32.90 -44.76 0.28
N VAL A 10 -33.36 -45.78 -0.45
CA VAL A 10 -32.80 -46.13 -1.78
C VAL A 10 -33.55 -45.45 -2.93
N SER A 11 -34.74 -44.90 -2.69
CA SER A 11 -35.51 -44.18 -3.72
C SER A 11 -35.21 -42.68 -3.78
N PHE A 12 -34.45 -42.10 -2.83
CA PHE A 12 -34.04 -40.69 -2.89
C PHE A 12 -32.67 -40.49 -3.56
N LEU A 13 -31.85 -41.54 -3.65
CA LEU A 13 -30.52 -41.46 -4.29
C LEU A 13 -30.55 -41.63 -5.83
N ILE A 14 -31.66 -42.10 -6.40
CA ILE A 14 -31.79 -42.34 -7.86
C ILE A 14 -32.44 -41.15 -8.59
N PHE A 15 -32.99 -40.16 -7.87
CA PHE A 15 -33.62 -38.98 -8.50
C PHE A 15 -32.71 -37.74 -8.57
N VAL A 16 -31.55 -37.74 -7.91
CA VAL A 16 -30.61 -36.59 -7.93
C VAL A 16 -29.53 -36.73 -9.03
N PHE A 17 -29.37 -37.91 -9.63
CA PHE A 17 -28.40 -38.15 -10.71
C PHE A 17 -28.95 -38.05 -12.14
N SER A 18 -30.23 -37.70 -12.34
CA SER A 18 -30.85 -37.62 -13.67
C SER A 18 -30.95 -36.20 -14.26
N LEU A 19 -30.31 -35.19 -13.66
CA LEU A 19 -30.39 -33.78 -14.13
C LEU A 19 -29.05 -33.04 -14.22
N MET A 20 -27.92 -33.76 -14.29
CA MET A 20 -26.65 -33.16 -14.72
C MET A 20 -26.21 -33.83 -16.02
N PRO A 21 -26.12 -33.12 -17.15
CA PRO A 21 -25.44 -33.63 -18.33
C PRO A 21 -23.96 -33.71 -17.98
N ILE A 22 -23.48 -34.88 -17.57
CA ILE A 22 -22.05 -35.19 -17.57
C ILE A 22 -21.67 -35.22 -19.05
N SER A 23 -21.04 -34.14 -19.53
CA SER A 23 -20.45 -34.14 -20.85
C SER A 23 -19.36 -35.23 -20.89
N PRO A 24 -19.32 -36.09 -21.93
CA PRO A 24 -18.25 -37.05 -22.08
C PRO A 24 -17.00 -36.32 -22.57
N ARG A 25 -16.34 -35.60 -21.67
CA ARG A 25 -14.97 -35.07 -21.88
C ARG A 25 -14.01 -35.43 -20.75
N ALA A 26 -14.47 -36.10 -19.71
CA ALA A 26 -13.62 -36.54 -18.61
C ALA A 26 -13.02 -37.93 -18.84
N PHE A 27 -12.53 -38.26 -20.04
CA PHE A 27 -11.65 -39.42 -20.25
C PHE A 27 -10.78 -39.18 -21.49
N LEU A 28 -9.46 -39.15 -21.28
CA LEU A 28 -8.35 -39.06 -22.26
C LEU A 28 -8.02 -37.65 -22.79
N ASN A 29 -7.33 -36.83 -21.98
CA ASN A 29 -6.53 -35.73 -22.52
C ASN A 29 -5.15 -36.25 -22.93
N PHE A 30 -5.02 -36.72 -24.17
CA PHE A 30 -3.76 -36.53 -24.87
C PHE A 30 -3.68 -35.03 -25.20
N SER A 31 -2.86 -34.28 -24.46
CA SER A 31 -2.62 -32.87 -24.75
C SER A 31 -1.93 -32.78 -26.12
N GLN A 32 -2.68 -32.30 -27.10
CA GLN A 32 -2.11 -31.77 -28.35
C GLN A 32 -2.13 -30.26 -28.20
N ALA A 33 -1.01 -29.62 -28.53
CA ALA A 33 -0.87 -28.17 -28.56
C ALA A 33 -1.98 -27.52 -29.40
N ILE A 34 -2.42 -26.32 -29.00
CA ILE A 34 -3.47 -25.57 -29.68
C ILE A 34 -2.82 -24.66 -30.73
N ASP A 35 -3.14 -24.88 -32.00
CA ASP A 35 -2.70 -23.97 -33.06
C ASP A 35 -3.49 -22.65 -33.00
N ALA A 36 -2.78 -21.52 -32.98
CA ALA A 36 -3.34 -20.18 -32.95
C ALA A 36 -2.75 -19.31 -34.08
N GLY A 37 -3.58 -18.42 -34.61
CA GLY A 37 -3.25 -17.57 -35.75
C GLY A 37 -4.42 -16.66 -36.14
N GLY A 38 -4.13 -15.56 -36.83
CA GLY A 38 -5.13 -14.66 -37.38
C GLY A 38 -5.54 -13.51 -36.45
N THR A 39 -6.74 -12.97 -36.69
CA THR A 39 -7.25 -11.80 -35.98
C THR A 39 -7.94 -12.19 -34.68
N ILE A 40 -7.48 -11.64 -33.56
CA ILE A 40 -8.08 -11.81 -32.23
C ILE A 40 -9.49 -11.20 -32.22
N PRO A 41 -10.51 -11.88 -31.66
CA PRO A 41 -11.84 -11.32 -31.44
C PRO A 41 -11.81 -10.18 -30.41
N ALA A 42 -12.95 -9.53 -30.12
CA ALA A 42 -12.99 -8.38 -29.20
C ALA A 42 -12.28 -8.65 -27.86
N TYR A 43 -12.37 -9.88 -27.38
CA TYR A 43 -11.67 -10.35 -26.19
C TYR A 43 -11.29 -11.82 -26.35
N MET A 44 -10.04 -12.18 -26.01
CA MET A 44 -9.55 -13.55 -25.95
C MET A 44 -8.60 -13.71 -24.77
N GLU A 45 -8.62 -14.89 -24.15
CA GLU A 45 -7.78 -15.24 -23.01
C GLU A 45 -7.19 -16.64 -23.20
N TRP A 46 -5.89 -16.79 -22.90
CA TRP A 46 -5.18 -18.07 -22.86
C TRP A 46 -4.77 -18.38 -21.42
N ASN A 47 -4.98 -19.62 -20.98
CA ASN A 47 -4.81 -20.08 -19.60
C ASN A 47 -3.89 -21.30 -19.51
N GLU A 48 -3.25 -21.56 -18.36
CA GLU A 48 -2.38 -22.72 -18.15
C GLU A 48 -3.08 -24.08 -18.43
N SER A 49 -4.40 -24.14 -18.23
CA SER A 49 -5.19 -25.33 -18.56
C SER A 49 -5.27 -25.61 -20.07
N ASP A 50 -4.99 -24.60 -20.89
CA ASP A 50 -4.88 -24.77 -22.32
C ASP A 50 -3.58 -25.55 -22.60
N SER A 51 -3.62 -26.47 -23.57
CA SER A 51 -2.38 -27.08 -24.04
C SER A 51 -1.50 -26.00 -24.67
N ASP A 52 -0.18 -26.20 -24.68
CA ASP A 52 0.79 -25.25 -25.26
C ASP A 52 0.27 -24.58 -26.53
N ILE A 53 0.37 -23.25 -26.60
CA ILE A 53 -0.16 -22.46 -27.71
C ILE A 53 0.90 -22.42 -28.82
N ASN A 54 0.60 -23.00 -29.97
CA ASN A 54 1.47 -22.98 -31.15
C ASN A 54 1.00 -21.91 -32.13
N ILE A 55 1.77 -20.83 -32.26
CA ILE A 55 1.49 -19.80 -33.26
C ILE A 55 1.91 -20.32 -34.63
N THR A 56 0.94 -20.51 -35.52
CA THR A 56 1.15 -21.02 -36.88
C THR A 56 1.00 -19.94 -37.96
N GLU A 57 0.27 -18.87 -37.65
CA GLU A 57 0.10 -17.68 -38.47
C GLU A 57 0.26 -16.41 -37.62
N ASN A 58 0.42 -15.24 -38.26
CA ASN A 58 0.53 -13.97 -37.54
C ASN A 58 -0.73 -13.73 -36.68
N ILE A 59 -0.51 -13.22 -35.47
CA ILE A 59 -1.59 -12.77 -34.58
C ILE A 59 -1.79 -11.27 -34.80
N ILE A 60 -3.04 -10.85 -34.94
CA ILE A 60 -3.41 -9.44 -35.06
C ILE A 60 -4.39 -9.10 -33.94
N ILE A 61 -4.06 -8.12 -33.10
CA ILE A 61 -4.95 -7.57 -32.07
C ILE A 61 -5.45 -6.21 -32.56
N PRO A 62 -6.68 -6.12 -33.11
CA PRO A 62 -7.19 -4.85 -33.64
C PRO A 62 -7.44 -3.80 -32.56
N LYS A 63 -7.61 -2.54 -32.97
CA LYS A 63 -7.99 -1.45 -32.06
C LYS A 63 -9.27 -1.81 -31.29
N GLY A 64 -9.25 -1.60 -29.98
CA GLY A 64 -10.37 -1.92 -29.09
C GLY A 64 -10.55 -3.42 -28.78
N HIS A 65 -9.63 -4.27 -29.24
CA HIS A 65 -9.62 -5.70 -28.93
C HIS A 65 -8.55 -6.01 -27.89
N THR A 66 -8.75 -7.05 -27.10
CA THR A 66 -7.83 -7.45 -26.03
C THR A 66 -7.44 -8.92 -26.13
N LEU A 67 -6.14 -9.20 -26.05
CA LEU A 67 -5.61 -10.55 -25.80
C LEU A 67 -5.00 -10.59 -24.40
N VAL A 68 -5.42 -11.55 -23.59
CA VAL A 68 -4.86 -11.84 -22.26
C VAL A 68 -4.14 -13.19 -22.30
N ILE A 69 -2.91 -13.25 -21.81
CA ILE A 69 -2.12 -14.46 -21.64
C ILE A 69 -1.80 -14.61 -20.15
N ASN A 70 -2.43 -15.57 -19.50
CA ASN A 70 -2.29 -15.77 -18.05
C ASN A 70 -1.06 -16.58 -17.70
N GLU A 71 -0.71 -16.56 -16.41
CA GLU A 71 0.42 -17.29 -15.84
C GLU A 71 0.54 -18.75 -16.28
N GLY A 72 1.77 -19.23 -16.41
CA GLY A 72 2.09 -20.60 -16.80
C GLY A 72 1.86 -20.95 -18.27
N VAL A 73 1.23 -20.08 -19.08
CA VAL A 73 1.04 -20.32 -20.51
C VAL A 73 2.35 -20.34 -21.27
N LYS A 74 2.50 -21.32 -22.17
CA LYS A 74 3.63 -21.44 -23.10
C LYS A 74 3.17 -21.17 -24.52
N VAL A 75 3.83 -20.23 -25.18
CA VAL A 75 3.57 -19.79 -26.55
C VAL A 75 4.80 -20.10 -27.41
N ASN A 76 4.63 -21.00 -28.38
CA ASN A 76 5.66 -21.42 -29.30
C ASN A 76 5.40 -20.87 -30.70
N PHE A 77 6.36 -20.18 -31.29
CA PHE A 77 6.27 -19.71 -32.67
C PHE A 77 6.77 -20.79 -33.64
N SER A 78 5.84 -21.45 -34.33
CA SER A 78 6.12 -22.67 -35.11
C SER A 78 6.78 -22.41 -36.46
N ASN A 79 6.62 -21.22 -37.04
CA ASN A 79 7.22 -20.82 -38.31
C ASN A 79 8.09 -19.58 -38.16
N LYS A 80 9.07 -19.44 -39.07
CA LYS A 80 9.97 -18.28 -39.12
C LYS A 80 9.18 -17.02 -39.42
N TYR A 81 9.59 -15.89 -38.82
CA TYR A 81 9.03 -14.56 -39.11
C TYR A 81 7.53 -14.38 -38.77
N LEU A 82 7.00 -15.20 -37.87
CA LEU A 82 5.64 -15.00 -37.33
C LEU A 82 5.64 -13.88 -36.29
N ASN A 83 4.58 -13.08 -36.27
CA ASN A 83 4.55 -11.85 -35.49
C ASN A 83 3.23 -11.69 -34.75
N VAL A 84 3.28 -10.99 -33.62
CA VAL A 84 2.10 -10.49 -32.90
C VAL A 84 2.00 -8.99 -33.16
N ILE A 85 0.98 -8.59 -33.91
CA ILE A 85 0.75 -7.19 -34.29
C ILE A 85 -0.31 -6.61 -33.36
N VAL A 86 0.11 -5.70 -32.48
CA VAL A 86 -0.75 -5.06 -31.48
C VAL A 86 -1.20 -3.68 -31.98
N ARG A 87 -2.51 -3.49 -32.08
CA ARG A 87 -3.19 -2.20 -32.30
C ARG A 87 -4.22 -1.89 -31.21
N GLY A 88 -4.59 -2.89 -30.42
CA GLY A 88 -5.46 -2.80 -29.25
C GLY A 88 -4.65 -3.02 -27.98
N THR A 89 -5.07 -3.99 -27.16
CA THR A 89 -4.48 -4.28 -25.86
C THR A 89 -3.91 -5.70 -25.79
N LEU A 90 -2.67 -5.83 -25.33
CA LEU A 90 -2.03 -7.11 -24.98
C LEU A 90 -1.67 -7.11 -23.49
N GLU A 91 -2.19 -8.10 -22.76
CA GLU A 91 -1.93 -8.31 -21.33
C GLU A 91 -1.24 -9.66 -21.13
N ILE A 92 0.00 -9.67 -20.64
CA ILE A 92 0.71 -10.89 -20.25
C ILE A 92 0.88 -10.87 -18.73
N ARG A 93 0.26 -11.84 -18.05
CA ARG A 93 0.04 -11.86 -16.60
C ARG A 93 0.71 -13.05 -15.94
N GLY A 94 2.03 -13.17 -16.10
CA GLY A 94 2.81 -14.20 -15.41
C GLY A 94 3.00 -13.91 -13.91
N THR A 95 3.45 -14.94 -13.20
CA THR A 95 3.97 -14.83 -11.83
C THR A 95 5.41 -15.33 -11.75
N ALA A 96 6.10 -15.05 -10.64
CA ALA A 96 7.48 -15.52 -10.44
C ALA A 96 7.57 -17.05 -10.42
N GLU A 97 6.54 -17.72 -9.89
CA GLU A 97 6.46 -19.19 -9.88
C GLU A 97 6.03 -19.78 -11.23
N LYS A 98 5.14 -19.07 -11.95
CA LYS A 98 4.56 -19.50 -13.22
C LYS A 98 4.69 -18.39 -14.27
N PRO A 99 5.89 -18.18 -14.82
CA PRO A 99 6.07 -17.17 -15.86
C PRO A 99 5.32 -17.56 -17.14
N VAL A 100 4.96 -16.56 -17.95
CA VAL A 100 4.51 -16.80 -19.32
C VAL A 100 5.73 -16.95 -20.22
N GLU A 101 5.79 -18.01 -21.03
CA GLU A 101 6.92 -18.27 -21.91
C GLU A 101 6.56 -17.97 -23.37
N LEU A 102 7.28 -17.07 -24.02
CA LEU A 102 7.15 -16.78 -25.45
C LEU A 102 8.46 -17.14 -26.15
N LYS A 103 8.46 -18.23 -26.92
CA LYS A 103 9.68 -18.83 -27.43
C LYS A 103 9.62 -19.16 -28.92
N SER A 104 10.75 -19.04 -29.60
CA SER A 104 11.00 -19.72 -30.86
C SER A 104 12.22 -20.64 -30.77
N GLY A 105 12.18 -21.76 -31.50
CA GLY A 105 13.24 -22.78 -31.49
C GLY A 105 14.24 -22.65 -32.64
N PHE A 106 14.29 -21.51 -33.34
CA PHE A 106 15.13 -21.36 -34.53
C PHE A 106 16.61 -21.17 -34.15
N LEU A 107 17.49 -21.88 -34.86
CA LEU A 107 18.96 -21.79 -34.63
C LEU A 107 19.51 -20.40 -34.93
N LYS A 108 18.87 -19.68 -35.86
CA LYS A 108 19.25 -18.32 -36.25
C LYS A 108 18.26 -17.34 -35.62
N LYS A 109 18.75 -16.49 -34.73
CA LYS A 109 17.95 -15.44 -34.08
C LYS A 109 17.28 -14.48 -35.06
N GLU A 110 17.86 -14.29 -36.25
CA GLU A 110 17.28 -13.47 -37.34
C GLU A 110 15.98 -14.04 -37.94
N GLU A 111 15.63 -15.29 -37.64
CA GLU A 111 14.43 -15.99 -38.12
C GLU A 111 13.29 -16.01 -37.09
N GLY A 112 13.45 -15.30 -35.97
CA GLY A 112 12.53 -15.28 -34.84
C GLY A 112 11.22 -14.52 -35.08
N PHE A 113 10.52 -14.29 -33.97
CA PHE A 113 9.25 -13.54 -33.92
C PHE A 113 9.45 -12.11 -33.44
N TYR A 114 8.46 -11.25 -33.64
CA TYR A 114 8.37 -10.01 -32.88
C TYR A 114 6.93 -9.70 -32.43
N ILE A 115 6.84 -9.01 -31.30
CA ILE A 115 5.65 -8.31 -30.83
C ILE A 115 5.77 -6.86 -31.29
N GLY A 116 4.94 -6.46 -32.25
CA GLY A 116 4.99 -5.13 -32.87
C GLY A 116 3.83 -4.25 -32.41
N THR A 117 4.14 -3.11 -31.80
CA THR A 117 3.13 -2.15 -31.34
C THR A 117 2.94 -0.99 -32.31
N GLN A 118 1.80 -0.32 -32.25
CA GLN A 118 1.51 0.90 -33.03
C GLN A 118 0.96 2.02 -32.12
N ALA A 119 0.93 3.25 -32.62
CA ALA A 119 0.33 4.38 -31.90
C ALA A 119 -1.08 4.03 -31.37
N GLY A 120 -1.29 4.24 -30.06
CA GLY A 120 -2.53 3.92 -29.35
C GLY A 120 -2.67 2.48 -28.85
N SER A 121 -1.66 1.63 -29.04
CA SER A 121 -1.63 0.29 -28.43
C SER A 121 -1.36 0.38 -26.93
N VAL A 122 -1.87 -0.59 -26.16
CA VAL A 122 -1.55 -0.78 -24.74
C VAL A 122 -0.96 -2.16 -24.57
N VAL A 123 0.27 -2.26 -24.07
CA VAL A 123 0.96 -3.52 -23.84
C VAL A 123 1.48 -3.57 -22.42
N ASN A 124 0.97 -4.53 -21.65
CA ASN A 124 1.40 -4.79 -20.28
C ASN A 124 1.97 -6.21 -20.21
N ILE A 125 3.23 -6.35 -19.81
CA ILE A 125 3.92 -7.64 -19.71
C ILE A 125 4.49 -7.78 -18.30
N LYS A 126 4.09 -8.85 -17.61
CA LYS A 126 4.55 -9.15 -16.25
C LYS A 126 5.01 -10.59 -16.15
N ASN A 127 6.19 -10.80 -15.55
CA ASN A 127 6.83 -12.12 -15.37
C ASN A 127 6.78 -12.99 -16.64
N ALA A 128 7.28 -12.47 -17.75
CA ALA A 128 7.38 -13.22 -19.00
C ALA A 128 8.83 -13.60 -19.32
N ILE A 129 9.03 -14.73 -20.00
CA ILE A 129 10.31 -15.10 -20.61
C ILE A 129 10.14 -14.99 -22.12
N ILE A 130 10.84 -14.03 -22.73
CA ILE A 130 10.81 -13.75 -24.17
C ILE A 130 12.14 -14.19 -24.76
N SER A 131 12.12 -15.28 -25.53
CA SER A 131 13.34 -15.91 -26.05
C SER A 131 13.28 -16.30 -27.51
N GLY A 132 14.39 -16.09 -28.23
CA GLY A 132 14.49 -16.38 -29.66
C GLY A 132 13.62 -15.43 -30.51
N GLY A 133 13.38 -14.22 -30.02
CA GLY A 133 12.72 -13.15 -30.74
C GLY A 133 13.69 -12.23 -31.48
N GLY A 134 13.10 -11.31 -32.24
CA GLY A 134 13.77 -10.44 -33.20
C GLY A 134 13.80 -11.07 -34.59
N SER A 135 13.91 -10.21 -35.62
CA SER A 135 13.99 -10.68 -37.00
C SER A 135 14.78 -9.73 -37.90
N LYS A 136 15.27 -10.26 -39.02
CA LYS A 136 15.98 -9.48 -40.04
C LYS A 136 15.40 -9.79 -41.42
N ALA A 137 15.00 -8.75 -42.14
CA ALA A 137 14.52 -8.85 -43.52
C ALA A 137 15.47 -8.12 -44.49
N PHE A 138 15.76 -8.71 -45.65
CA PHE A 138 16.52 -8.06 -46.72
C PHE A 138 15.58 -7.44 -47.75
N LEU A 139 15.69 -6.13 -47.97
CA LEU A 139 15.11 -5.47 -49.14
C LEU A 139 16.09 -5.62 -50.31
N VAL A 140 15.71 -6.38 -51.33
CA VAL A 140 16.44 -6.47 -52.61
C VAL A 140 15.72 -5.64 -53.65
N LYS A 141 16.36 -4.58 -54.16
CA LYS A 141 15.80 -3.76 -55.24
C LYS A 141 16.45 -4.11 -56.58
N GLY A 142 15.83 -5.00 -57.36
CA GLY A 142 16.13 -5.22 -58.78
C GLY A 142 16.86 -6.53 -59.12
N PHE A 143 16.81 -6.92 -60.40
CA PHE A 143 17.41 -8.16 -60.93
C PHE A 143 18.92 -8.06 -61.23
N ILE A 144 19.49 -6.86 -61.26
CA ILE A 144 20.86 -6.61 -61.76
C ILE A 144 21.70 -5.76 -60.77
N ASP A 145 21.09 -4.83 -60.03
CA ASP A 145 21.77 -4.04 -58.99
C ASP A 145 21.35 -4.48 -57.58
N ARG A 146 22.27 -5.09 -56.81
CA ARG A 146 22.02 -5.45 -55.41
C ARG A 146 22.39 -4.29 -54.49
N ALA A 147 21.54 -3.28 -54.38
CA ALA A 147 21.50 -2.44 -53.17
C ALA A 147 20.61 -3.17 -52.15
N GLY A 148 21.23 -3.72 -51.10
CA GLY A 148 20.55 -4.44 -50.02
C GLY A 148 20.50 -3.60 -48.76
N ALA A 149 19.30 -3.29 -48.27
CA ALA A 149 19.10 -2.75 -46.92
C ALA A 149 18.53 -3.87 -46.03
N ALA A 150 19.16 -4.11 -44.88
CA ALA A 150 18.62 -4.99 -43.86
C ALA A 150 17.70 -4.19 -42.94
N ASN A 151 16.48 -4.69 -42.72
CA ASN A 151 15.52 -4.13 -41.79
C ASN A 151 15.45 -5.05 -40.57
N TYR A 152 15.77 -4.52 -39.39
CA TYR A 152 15.79 -5.26 -38.12
C TYR A 152 14.53 -4.98 -37.31
N LYS A 153 14.10 -5.98 -36.55
CA LYS A 153 13.00 -5.86 -35.59
C LYS A 153 13.42 -6.47 -34.25
N GLY A 154 13.07 -5.79 -33.16
CA GLY A 154 13.22 -6.32 -31.80
C GLY A 154 12.19 -7.39 -31.48
N ALA A 155 12.49 -8.29 -30.54
CA ALA A 155 11.52 -9.23 -29.98
C ALA A 155 10.29 -8.48 -29.46
N LEU A 156 10.52 -7.31 -28.86
CA LEU A 156 9.55 -6.23 -28.71
C LEU A 156 9.93 -5.07 -29.64
N GLN A 157 9.18 -4.92 -30.73
CA GLN A 157 9.27 -3.78 -31.64
C GLN A 157 8.25 -2.71 -31.23
N VAL A 158 8.73 -1.53 -30.86
CA VAL A 158 7.86 -0.44 -30.41
C VAL A 158 7.80 0.67 -31.47
N ASP A 159 6.71 0.70 -32.24
CA ASP A 159 6.43 1.78 -33.21
C ASP A 159 5.41 2.82 -32.67
N GLY A 160 4.99 2.69 -31.40
CA GLY A 160 4.13 3.61 -30.65
C GLY A 160 3.28 2.92 -29.57
N GLY A 161 2.56 3.71 -28.75
CA GLY A 161 1.65 3.21 -27.71
C GLY A 161 2.17 3.36 -26.27
N THR A 162 1.44 2.80 -25.30
CA THR A 162 1.83 2.74 -23.89
C THR A 162 2.28 1.32 -23.54
N ILE A 163 3.56 1.17 -23.22
CA ILE A 163 4.22 -0.12 -22.98
C ILE A 163 4.74 -0.14 -21.54
N SER A 164 4.33 -1.16 -20.79
CA SER A 164 4.83 -1.45 -19.45
C SER A 164 5.29 -2.90 -19.38
N VAL A 165 6.57 -3.12 -19.08
CA VAL A 165 7.16 -4.44 -18.91
C VAL A 165 7.84 -4.52 -17.55
N GLU A 166 7.47 -5.52 -16.76
CA GLU A 166 8.00 -5.73 -15.42
C GLU A 166 8.35 -7.20 -15.17
N TYR A 167 9.39 -7.45 -14.38
CA TYR A 167 9.79 -8.79 -13.91
C TYR A 167 10.04 -9.80 -15.03
N SER A 168 10.34 -9.34 -16.24
CA SER A 168 10.43 -10.19 -17.43
C SER A 168 11.88 -10.43 -17.81
N THR A 169 12.13 -11.54 -18.50
CA THR A 169 13.46 -11.90 -19.00
C THR A 169 13.42 -11.85 -20.52
N PHE A 170 14.25 -10.99 -21.10
CA PHE A 170 14.59 -11.01 -22.51
C PHE A 170 15.90 -11.78 -22.67
N GLU A 171 15.82 -12.98 -23.22
CA GLU A 171 17.00 -13.81 -23.41
C GLU A 171 17.17 -14.36 -24.83
N ASN A 172 18.42 -14.50 -25.28
CA ASN A 172 18.74 -15.14 -26.56
C ASN A 172 18.02 -14.52 -27.77
N ASN A 173 17.71 -13.22 -27.73
CA ASN A 173 17.08 -12.49 -28.83
C ASN A 173 18.14 -11.90 -29.78
N LEU A 174 17.74 -11.59 -31.02
CA LEU A 174 18.57 -10.79 -31.93
C LEU A 174 18.64 -9.35 -31.42
N TYR A 175 17.48 -8.70 -31.32
CA TYR A 175 17.27 -7.46 -30.56
C TYR A 175 16.21 -7.77 -29.52
N ALA A 176 16.43 -7.46 -28.24
CA ALA A 176 15.38 -7.65 -27.24
C ALA A 176 14.28 -6.59 -27.37
N VAL A 177 14.65 -5.31 -27.30
CA VAL A 177 13.71 -4.19 -27.49
C VAL A 177 14.27 -3.21 -28.53
N LEU A 178 13.47 -2.89 -29.55
CA LEU A 178 13.82 -1.89 -30.56
C LEU A 178 12.72 -0.85 -30.63
N VAL A 179 13.07 0.40 -30.33
CA VAL A 179 12.15 1.53 -30.28
C VAL A 179 12.36 2.42 -31.49
N LYS A 180 11.26 2.80 -32.14
CA LYS A 180 11.30 3.77 -33.23
C LYS A 180 11.59 5.18 -32.71
N ASP A 181 12.45 5.93 -33.39
CA ASP A 181 12.64 7.37 -33.14
C ASP A 181 11.33 8.17 -33.29
N GLU A 182 11.25 9.28 -32.54
CA GLU A 182 10.09 10.19 -32.50
C GLU A 182 8.80 9.46 -32.11
N LEU A 183 8.88 8.67 -31.04
CA LEU A 183 7.79 7.84 -30.57
C LEU A 183 6.56 8.66 -30.16
N SER A 184 5.37 8.20 -30.56
CA SER A 184 4.11 8.61 -29.96
C SER A 184 3.69 7.59 -28.90
N GLY A 185 4.08 7.81 -27.66
CA GLY A 185 3.85 6.84 -26.59
C GLY A 185 4.73 7.01 -25.36
N SER A 186 4.66 6.02 -24.46
CA SER A 186 5.55 5.88 -23.31
C SER A 186 6.00 4.43 -23.19
N ILE A 187 7.27 4.23 -22.85
CA ILE A 187 7.87 2.91 -22.66
C ILE A 187 8.52 2.87 -21.29
N LYS A 188 8.20 1.80 -20.58
CA LYS A 188 8.76 1.50 -19.27
C LYS A 188 9.06 0.00 -19.21
N VAL A 189 10.33 -0.36 -19.05
CA VAL A 189 10.80 -1.73 -18.91
C VAL A 189 11.68 -1.80 -17.69
N ASN A 190 11.18 -2.34 -16.57
CA ASN A 190 11.89 -2.27 -15.29
C ASN A 190 11.91 -3.63 -14.60
N TYR A 191 12.81 -3.80 -13.63
CA TYR A 191 12.92 -5.05 -12.86
C TYR A 191 13.03 -6.30 -13.74
N SER A 192 13.59 -6.13 -14.94
CA SER A 192 13.69 -7.14 -15.98
C SER A 192 15.14 -7.52 -16.24
N LYS A 193 15.36 -8.60 -16.98
CA LYS A 193 16.69 -9.19 -17.22
C LYS A 193 16.98 -9.21 -18.72
N PHE A 194 18.14 -8.71 -19.11
CA PHE A 194 18.64 -8.75 -20.48
C PHE A 194 19.85 -9.68 -20.54
N LYS A 195 19.69 -10.82 -21.22
CA LYS A 195 20.66 -11.92 -21.18
C LYS A 195 20.92 -12.54 -22.54
N ASN A 196 22.18 -12.71 -22.91
CA ASN A 196 22.63 -13.40 -24.11
C ASN A 196 21.91 -12.94 -25.39
N ASN A 197 21.42 -11.69 -25.42
CA ASN A 197 20.91 -11.08 -26.64
C ASN A 197 22.11 -10.65 -27.50
N ASP A 198 21.91 -10.55 -28.82
CA ASP A 198 22.94 -9.96 -29.69
C ASP A 198 22.94 -8.43 -29.49
N PHE A 199 21.75 -7.85 -29.34
CA PHE A 199 21.49 -6.47 -28.94
C PHE A 199 20.37 -6.42 -27.89
N ASP A 200 20.54 -5.64 -26.83
CA ASP A 200 19.55 -5.53 -25.76
C ASP A 200 18.51 -4.47 -26.08
N VAL A 201 18.90 -3.20 -26.11
CA VAL A 201 17.97 -2.08 -26.33
C VAL A 201 18.54 -1.07 -27.32
N GLU A 202 17.71 -0.68 -28.29
CA GLU A 202 17.93 0.50 -29.12
C GLU A 202 16.78 1.49 -28.89
N ASP A 203 17.07 2.63 -28.27
CA ASP A 203 16.10 3.70 -27.99
C ASP A 203 16.76 5.10 -27.89
N ASN A 204 16.25 6.07 -28.64
CA ASN A 204 16.68 7.48 -28.58
C ASN A 204 15.64 8.41 -27.92
N ASN A 205 14.55 7.87 -27.36
CA ASN A 205 13.42 8.66 -26.87
C ASN A 205 13.47 8.98 -25.37
N GLY A 206 14.49 8.52 -24.63
CA GLY A 206 14.61 8.76 -23.19
C GLY A 206 13.71 7.85 -22.34
N SER A 207 13.40 6.63 -22.79
CA SER A 207 12.49 5.73 -22.07
C SER A 207 13.06 5.25 -20.73
N ASP A 208 12.17 4.76 -19.84
CA ASP A 208 12.57 4.21 -18.53
C ASP A 208 12.96 2.73 -18.67
N PHE A 209 14.27 2.45 -18.58
CA PHE A 209 14.84 1.11 -18.46
C PHE A 209 15.58 0.91 -17.13
N THR A 210 15.13 1.59 -16.08
CA THR A 210 15.77 1.51 -14.76
C THR A 210 15.39 0.21 -14.05
N ASN A 211 16.22 -0.18 -13.09
CA ASN A 211 16.11 -1.36 -12.23
C ASN A 211 16.20 -2.69 -12.97
N ASN A 212 16.84 -2.72 -14.14
CA ASN A 212 17.08 -3.96 -14.87
C ASN A 212 18.45 -4.56 -14.53
N TYR A 213 18.59 -5.86 -14.71
CA TYR A 213 19.87 -6.55 -14.79
C TYR A 213 20.32 -6.65 -16.24
N TRP A 214 21.61 -6.38 -16.48
CA TRP A 214 22.25 -6.38 -17.79
C TRP A 214 23.48 -7.27 -17.75
N ASP A 215 23.57 -8.27 -18.64
CA ASP A 215 24.70 -9.22 -18.66
C ASP A 215 26.00 -8.67 -19.28
N ASN A 216 25.95 -7.42 -19.70
CA ASN A 216 26.97 -6.69 -20.47
C ASN A 216 27.19 -5.27 -19.94
N LEU A 217 26.79 -5.01 -18.68
CA LEU A 217 27.10 -3.76 -18.02
C LEU A 217 28.60 -3.68 -17.79
N ASP A 218 29.27 -2.84 -18.56
CA ASP A 218 30.67 -2.51 -18.34
C ASP A 218 30.71 -1.39 -17.29
N GLU A 219 30.96 -1.75 -16.03
CA GLU A 219 31.40 -0.77 -15.05
C GLU A 219 32.72 -0.22 -15.56
N LEU A 220 32.76 1.06 -15.96
CA LEU A 220 33.99 1.72 -16.42
C LEU A 220 35.07 1.57 -15.33
N SER A 221 35.88 0.52 -15.48
CA SER A 221 36.97 0.21 -14.59
C SER A 221 38.09 1.19 -14.91
N ASP A 222 38.35 2.07 -13.97
CA ASP A 222 39.54 2.90 -13.84
C ASP A 222 39.88 3.87 -15.00
N SER A 223 39.83 5.15 -14.64
CA SER A 223 40.50 6.31 -15.26
C SER A 223 39.87 6.95 -16.51
N ASP A 224 39.56 8.24 -16.34
CA ASP A 224 39.34 9.28 -17.35
C ASP A 224 37.96 9.35 -18.07
N SER A 225 36.90 9.66 -17.31
CA SER A 225 36.16 10.93 -17.41
C SER A 225 34.81 10.86 -16.66
N ASP A 226 34.72 11.69 -15.62
CA ASP A 226 33.63 12.17 -14.74
C ASP A 226 32.12 11.94 -15.02
N GLU A 227 31.67 10.87 -15.69
CA GLU A 227 30.26 10.48 -15.72
C GLU A 227 30.12 8.98 -15.43
N SER A 228 29.89 8.62 -14.16
CA SER A 228 29.42 7.27 -13.80
C SER A 228 28.17 6.94 -14.62
N CYS A 229 27.93 5.65 -14.93
CA CYS A 229 26.75 5.18 -15.66
C CYS A 229 25.38 5.65 -15.09
N GLY A 230 25.35 6.22 -13.88
CA GLY A 230 24.21 6.93 -13.32
C GLY A 230 23.82 8.25 -14.02
N TRP A 231 24.71 8.89 -14.80
CA TRP A 231 24.51 10.24 -15.35
C TRP A 231 24.78 10.38 -16.87
N VAL A 232 25.21 9.30 -17.54
CA VAL A 232 25.62 9.37 -18.95
C VAL A 232 24.41 9.57 -19.87
N LYS A 233 24.51 10.52 -20.80
CA LYS A 233 23.46 10.81 -21.81
C LYS A 233 23.39 9.81 -22.97
N THR A 234 24.36 8.90 -23.09
CA THR A 234 24.42 7.87 -24.12
C THR A 234 24.76 6.52 -23.49
N VAL A 235 23.88 5.53 -23.69
CA VAL A 235 23.96 4.23 -22.97
C VAL A 235 25.05 3.31 -23.50
N ASP A 236 25.53 3.55 -24.73
CA ASP A 236 26.55 2.75 -25.43
C ASP A 236 27.90 2.75 -24.73
N ARG A 237 28.14 3.72 -23.83
CA ARG A 237 29.32 3.78 -22.96
C ARG A 237 29.25 2.83 -21.76
N CYS A 238 28.05 2.38 -21.39
CA CYS A 238 27.79 1.55 -20.22
C CYS A 238 27.32 0.15 -20.59
N LEU A 239 26.65 0.02 -21.73
CA LEU A 239 26.06 -1.22 -22.22
C LEU A 239 26.56 -1.48 -23.64
N SER A 240 27.49 -2.41 -23.78
CA SER A 240 28.17 -2.71 -25.06
C SER A 240 27.23 -3.24 -26.16
N LYS A 241 26.01 -3.68 -25.81
CA LYS A 241 24.99 -4.17 -26.75
C LYS A 241 23.72 -3.30 -26.79
N SER A 242 23.78 -2.07 -26.29
CA SER A 242 22.67 -1.12 -26.34
C SER A 242 23.08 0.18 -27.01
N TYR A 243 22.12 0.85 -27.65
CA TYR A 243 22.34 2.10 -28.38
C TYR A 243 21.27 3.14 -28.06
N GLY A 244 21.71 4.40 -27.97
CA GLY A 244 20.83 5.56 -27.86
C GLY A 244 20.88 6.25 -26.51
N ASN A 245 19.76 6.88 -26.13
CA ASN A 245 19.61 7.71 -24.94
C ASN A 245 18.34 7.30 -24.19
N PHE A 246 18.51 6.51 -23.13
CA PHE A 246 17.45 6.04 -22.24
C PHE A 246 17.97 5.86 -20.81
N LEU A 247 17.06 5.79 -19.84
CA LEU A 247 17.41 5.76 -18.42
C LEU A 247 17.72 4.34 -17.96
N ILE A 248 18.90 4.11 -17.37
CA ILE A 248 19.31 2.78 -16.87
C ILE A 248 19.55 2.71 -15.36
N HIS A 249 19.73 3.86 -14.68
CA HIS A 249 20.06 3.92 -13.26
C HIS A 249 18.82 4.23 -12.39
N PRO A 250 18.65 3.57 -11.22
CA PRO A 250 19.50 2.50 -10.68
C PRO A 250 19.40 1.21 -11.50
N TRP A 251 20.42 0.35 -11.52
CA TRP A 251 20.38 -0.99 -12.16
C TRP A 251 20.53 -2.09 -11.10
N GLN A 252 20.38 -3.35 -11.50
CA GLN A 252 20.58 -4.52 -10.64
C GLN A 252 21.95 -5.14 -10.89
N GLU A 253 22.71 -5.39 -9.84
CA GLU A 253 24.07 -5.97 -9.91
C GLU A 253 24.05 -7.51 -9.95
N ASP A 254 23.04 -8.15 -9.34
CA ASP A 254 22.89 -9.61 -9.29
C ASP A 254 21.83 -10.07 -10.29
N GLU A 255 22.14 -11.06 -11.15
CA GLU A 255 21.16 -11.69 -12.04
C GLU A 255 19.98 -12.27 -11.24
N ASN A 256 20.25 -12.76 -10.04
CA ASN A 256 19.29 -13.34 -9.12
C ASN A 256 18.65 -12.30 -8.21
N PHE A 257 18.66 -11.01 -8.60
CA PHE A 257 17.96 -9.99 -7.84
C PHE A 257 16.52 -10.45 -7.60
N VAL A 258 16.23 -10.72 -6.33
CA VAL A 258 14.87 -10.82 -5.84
C VAL A 258 14.50 -9.39 -5.55
N GLN A 259 13.35 -8.95 -6.06
CA GLN A 259 12.89 -7.61 -5.73
C GLN A 259 12.82 -7.47 -4.21
N SER A 260 13.73 -6.67 -3.64
CA SER A 260 13.64 -6.22 -2.27
C SER A 260 12.54 -5.16 -2.21
N GLY A 261 11.29 -5.62 -2.19
CA GLY A 261 10.12 -4.78 -2.05
C GLY A 261 9.55 -4.92 -0.66
N GLY A 262 9.37 -3.81 0.05
CA GLY A 262 8.67 -3.80 1.33
C GLY A 262 7.18 -4.09 1.17
N SER A 263 6.55 -4.51 2.26
CA SER A 263 5.09 -4.54 2.37
C SER A 263 4.49 -3.17 2.07
N SER A 264 3.25 -3.15 1.56
CA SER A 264 2.52 -1.89 1.44
C SER A 264 2.29 -1.32 2.85
N VAL A 265 2.12 0.00 2.97
CA VAL A 265 2.08 0.65 4.30
C VAL A 265 0.69 1.14 4.64
N LEU A 266 0.16 0.70 5.78
CA LEU A 266 -1.01 1.31 6.42
C LEU A 266 -0.51 2.28 7.50
N PHE A 267 -0.85 3.56 7.40
CA PHE A 267 -0.45 4.56 8.38
C PHE A 267 -1.61 4.97 9.28
N LEU A 268 -1.44 4.79 10.60
CA LEU A 268 -2.40 5.19 11.62
C LEU A 268 -1.86 6.41 12.40
N PRO A 269 -2.40 7.61 12.16
CA PRO A 269 -1.95 8.83 12.83
C PRO A 269 -2.38 8.88 14.31
N GLY A 270 -1.79 9.79 15.07
CA GLY A 270 -2.11 10.04 16.48
C GLY A 270 -3.43 10.78 16.73
N LEU A 271 -3.72 11.01 18.02
CA LEU A 271 -4.88 11.79 18.46
C LEU A 271 -4.82 13.19 17.84
N LYS A 272 -5.98 13.75 17.45
CA LYS A 272 -6.09 15.11 16.88
C LYS A 272 -5.42 15.29 15.51
N ALA A 273 -4.98 14.22 14.85
CA ALA A 273 -4.13 14.34 13.67
C ALA A 273 -4.82 13.97 12.34
N SER A 274 -6.16 13.94 12.34
CA SER A 274 -7.00 13.88 11.14
C SER A 274 -7.95 15.07 11.12
N ARG A 275 -8.21 15.63 9.93
CA ARG A 275 -9.15 16.74 9.78
C ARG A 275 -10.59 16.24 9.97
N LEU A 276 -11.36 16.99 10.76
CA LEU A 276 -12.78 16.77 10.96
C LEU A 276 -13.57 17.89 10.30
N TYR A 277 -14.64 17.52 9.62
CA TYR A 277 -15.50 18.42 8.88
C TYR A 277 -16.89 18.45 9.50
N SER A 278 -17.50 19.64 9.51
CA SER A 278 -18.89 19.84 9.84
C SER A 278 -19.70 20.08 8.56
N ASP A 279 -21.00 19.79 8.60
CA ASP A 279 -21.95 20.18 7.56
C ASP A 279 -22.45 21.62 7.74
N THR A 280 -22.20 22.25 8.89
CA THR A 280 -22.43 23.69 9.14
C THR A 280 -21.22 24.52 8.70
N ASP A 281 -21.49 25.73 8.23
CA ASP A 281 -20.42 26.70 7.98
C ASP A 281 -19.96 27.25 9.33
N SER A 282 -18.63 27.28 9.55
CA SER A 282 -18.01 27.99 10.68
C SER A 282 -18.54 29.42 10.77
N ILE A 283 -18.88 29.82 12.00
CA ILE A 283 -19.35 31.16 12.34
C ILE A 283 -18.19 32.11 12.71
N CYS A 284 -16.94 31.63 12.71
CA CYS A 284 -15.76 32.39 13.10
C CYS A 284 -15.40 33.52 12.09
N PRO A 285 -14.92 34.69 12.55
CA PRO A 285 -14.41 35.73 11.67
C PRO A 285 -13.15 35.25 10.92
N TYR A 286 -13.20 35.34 9.60
CA TYR A 286 -12.44 34.50 8.64
C TYR A 286 -11.04 35.01 8.26
N ASP A 287 -10.07 34.11 8.08
CA ASP A 287 -8.85 34.34 7.28
C ASP A 287 -8.46 33.22 6.26
N GLY A 288 -9.13 32.05 6.18
CA GLY A 288 -8.62 30.91 5.40
C GLY A 288 -9.63 29.88 4.80
N ASN A 289 -9.20 29.21 3.72
CA ASN A 289 -9.98 28.37 2.78
C ASN A 289 -10.57 27.06 3.37
N ASN A 290 -11.80 27.12 3.90
CA ASN A 290 -12.87 26.10 3.85
C ASN A 290 -13.71 26.14 5.14
N LYS A 291 -14.90 26.75 5.06
CA LYS A 291 -15.81 26.95 6.20
C LYS A 291 -16.32 25.66 6.85
N LYS A 292 -16.08 24.50 6.24
CA LYS A 292 -16.54 23.20 6.74
C LYS A 292 -15.51 22.48 7.60
N ILE A 293 -14.28 22.98 7.74
CA ILE A 293 -13.28 22.35 8.60
C ILE A 293 -13.57 22.76 10.05
N ALA A 294 -13.98 21.78 10.87
CA ALA A 294 -14.20 21.98 12.30
C ALA A 294 -12.92 21.70 13.10
N TRP A 295 -12.13 20.70 12.69
CA TRP A 295 -10.80 20.43 13.26
C TRP A 295 -9.68 20.84 12.30
N GLU A 296 -9.50 22.16 12.33
CA GLU A 296 -8.32 23.03 12.27
C GLU A 296 -8.94 24.39 12.64
N PRO A 297 -9.42 24.52 13.90
CA PRO A 297 -10.42 25.51 14.27
C PRO A 297 -9.90 26.92 14.05
N ASN A 298 -10.80 27.84 13.68
CA ASN A 298 -10.53 29.27 13.57
C ASN A 298 -10.89 30.03 14.85
N CYS A 299 -11.79 29.48 15.65
CA CYS A 299 -12.16 29.98 16.97
C CYS A 299 -12.65 28.84 17.88
N ASN A 300 -13.06 29.15 19.10
CA ASN A 300 -13.44 28.13 20.07
C ASN A 300 -14.79 27.48 19.71
N GLU A 301 -15.65 28.23 19.03
CA GLU A 301 -16.96 27.80 18.57
C GLU A 301 -16.88 26.65 17.56
N ASP A 302 -15.85 26.61 16.70
CA ASP A 302 -15.59 25.47 15.81
C ASP A 302 -15.31 24.17 16.61
N VAL A 303 -14.63 24.29 17.76
CA VAL A 303 -14.34 23.16 18.65
C VAL A 303 -15.57 22.76 19.47
N GLU A 304 -16.40 23.71 19.85
CA GLU A 304 -17.67 23.44 20.55
C GLU A 304 -18.64 22.62 19.68
N GLU A 305 -18.60 22.77 18.35
CA GLU A 305 -19.35 21.89 17.43
C GLU A 305 -18.88 20.41 17.48
N LEU A 306 -17.65 20.16 17.92
CA LEU A 306 -17.07 18.83 18.02
C LEU A 306 -17.37 18.13 19.36
N PHE A 307 -18.09 18.77 20.28
CA PHE A 307 -18.34 18.19 21.61
C PHE A 307 -19.15 16.89 21.53
N LEU A 308 -18.81 15.95 22.41
CA LEU A 308 -19.56 14.71 22.59
C LEU A 308 -20.51 14.82 23.79
N ASN A 309 -21.58 14.04 23.77
CA ASN A 309 -22.53 13.94 24.87
C ASN A 309 -21.96 13.11 26.04
N ASP A 310 -22.70 12.99 27.13
CA ASP A 310 -22.30 12.25 28.34
C ASP A 310 -22.03 10.75 28.14
N LYS A 311 -22.38 10.19 26.97
CA LYS A 311 -22.07 8.80 26.58
C LYS A 311 -20.82 8.68 25.71
N GLY A 312 -20.26 9.80 25.27
CA GLY A 312 -19.16 9.84 24.31
C GLY A 312 -19.61 9.76 22.85
N GLU A 313 -20.87 10.08 22.55
CA GLU A 313 -21.40 10.10 21.18
C GLU A 313 -21.38 11.54 20.63
N SER A 314 -21.18 11.71 19.32
CA SER A 314 -21.10 13.05 18.70
C SER A 314 -22.41 13.83 18.87
N SER A 315 -22.33 15.03 19.46
CA SER A 315 -23.51 15.90 19.61
C SER A 315 -24.01 16.41 18.26
N ASN A 316 -23.07 16.63 17.32
CA ASN A 316 -23.37 16.85 15.92
C ASN A 316 -23.17 15.52 15.15
N PRO A 317 -24.23 14.88 14.63
CA PRO A 317 -24.12 13.60 13.92
C PRO A 317 -23.48 13.73 12.53
N ASN A 318 -23.27 14.96 12.03
CA ASN A 318 -22.75 15.24 10.69
C ASN A 318 -21.25 15.58 10.69
N ILE A 319 -20.54 15.29 11.79
CA ILE A 319 -19.09 15.37 11.80
C ILE A 319 -18.52 14.19 11.03
N ILE A 320 -17.68 14.48 10.03
CA ILE A 320 -17.05 13.46 9.18
C ILE A 320 -15.55 13.70 9.03
N ASN A 321 -14.81 12.64 8.77
CA ASN A 321 -13.45 12.65 8.23
C ASN A 321 -13.49 12.29 6.73
N LYS A 322 -12.54 12.79 5.95
CA LYS A 322 -12.39 12.41 4.54
C LYS A 322 -11.28 11.39 4.39
N GLU A 323 -11.43 10.46 3.43
CA GLU A 323 -10.44 9.43 3.15
C GLU A 323 -9.05 10.04 2.97
N GLY A 324 -8.08 9.57 3.77
CA GLY A 324 -6.68 9.99 3.70
C GLY A 324 -6.37 11.41 4.19
N ASP A 325 -7.35 12.16 4.69
CA ASP A 325 -7.20 13.57 5.07
C ASP A 325 -6.63 13.75 6.49
N ILE A 326 -5.38 13.30 6.64
CA ILE A 326 -4.56 13.51 7.84
C ILE A 326 -3.96 14.92 7.83
N ILE A 327 -3.63 15.44 9.01
CA ILE A 327 -2.95 16.74 9.13
C ILE A 327 -1.49 16.56 8.73
N ASP A 328 -1.16 16.94 7.51
CA ASP A 328 0.20 17.01 6.97
C ASP A 328 0.95 18.23 7.51
N GLU A 329 0.34 19.41 7.41
CA GLU A 329 0.82 20.67 7.95
C GLU A 329 -0.32 21.45 8.65
N THR A 330 0.03 22.19 9.70
CA THR A 330 -0.91 23.14 10.33
C THR A 330 -1.13 24.37 9.45
N PRO A 331 -2.19 25.19 9.67
CA PRO A 331 -2.41 26.43 8.92
C PRO A 331 -1.25 27.44 8.97
N ILE A 332 -0.40 27.39 10.01
CA ILE A 332 0.80 28.25 10.14
C ILE A 332 2.07 27.63 9.53
N GLY A 333 1.96 26.50 8.83
CA GLY A 333 3.06 25.82 8.13
C GLY A 333 3.92 24.88 8.99
N SER A 334 3.53 24.61 10.24
CA SER A 334 4.21 23.61 11.07
C SER A 334 4.03 22.21 10.48
N ASN A 335 5.14 21.50 10.27
CA ASN A 335 5.16 20.14 9.73
C ASN A 335 4.68 19.13 10.79
N ILE A 336 3.61 18.40 10.49
CA ILE A 336 3.06 17.35 11.35
C ILE A 336 3.40 15.98 10.77
N TYR A 337 2.83 15.66 9.60
CA TYR A 337 3.18 14.45 8.84
C TYR A 337 3.72 14.74 7.45
N LYS A 338 3.82 16.00 7.03
CA LYS A 338 4.23 16.36 5.65
C LYS A 338 5.49 15.63 5.19
N SER A 339 6.56 15.64 5.98
CA SER A 339 7.81 14.96 5.61
C SER A 339 7.67 13.43 5.53
N PHE A 340 6.82 12.85 6.39
CA PHE A 340 6.51 11.43 6.36
C PHE A 340 5.70 11.07 5.11
N VAL A 341 4.66 11.85 4.77
CA VAL A 341 3.86 11.72 3.55
C VAL A 341 4.76 11.81 2.31
N GLU A 342 5.64 12.81 2.26
CA GLU A 342 6.62 12.98 1.18
C GLU A 342 7.54 11.76 1.06
N LYS A 343 8.03 11.22 2.19
CA LYS A 343 8.86 10.01 2.17
C LYS A 343 8.08 8.78 1.71
N MET A 344 6.83 8.59 2.14
CA MET A 344 6.01 7.46 1.70
C MET A 344 5.66 7.55 0.20
N ASN A 345 5.36 8.75 -0.30
CA ASN A 345 5.20 8.99 -1.72
C ASN A 345 6.50 8.70 -2.49
N SER A 346 7.66 9.13 -1.99
CA SER A 346 8.95 8.77 -2.58
C SER A 346 9.16 7.25 -2.59
N MET A 347 8.84 6.56 -1.50
CA MET A 347 9.00 5.10 -1.40
C MET A 347 8.10 4.34 -2.38
N ARG A 348 6.92 4.87 -2.70
CA ARG A 348 6.01 4.31 -3.70
C ARG A 348 6.42 4.67 -5.13
N ASP A 349 6.61 5.96 -5.40
CA ASP A 349 6.67 6.50 -6.76
C ASP A 349 8.09 6.57 -7.32
N VAL A 350 9.06 6.89 -6.47
CA VAL A 350 10.46 7.14 -6.83
C VAL A 350 11.33 5.91 -6.55
N ASP A 351 11.43 5.53 -5.28
CA ASP A 351 12.27 4.42 -4.81
C ASP A 351 11.62 3.06 -5.17
N ARG A 352 10.29 3.06 -5.36
CA ARG A 352 9.46 1.87 -5.64
C ARG A 352 9.71 0.70 -4.68
N ILE A 353 10.07 1.01 -3.44
CA ILE A 353 10.29 0.05 -2.35
C ILE A 353 8.96 -0.63 -2.00
N ILE A 354 7.89 0.14 -1.85
CA ILE A 354 6.54 -0.35 -1.53
C ILE A 354 5.63 -0.24 -2.75
N ASN A 355 4.59 -1.08 -2.83
CA ASN A 355 3.63 -1.01 -3.93
C ASN A 355 2.62 0.13 -3.74
N ASP A 356 2.14 0.30 -2.51
CA ASP A 356 1.25 1.41 -2.16
C ASP A 356 1.34 1.72 -0.66
N TRP A 357 0.74 2.84 -0.27
CA TRP A 357 0.51 3.19 1.12
C TRP A 357 -0.76 4.02 1.28
N LYS A 358 -1.42 3.90 2.44
CA LYS A 358 -2.61 4.70 2.77
C LYS A 358 -2.54 5.26 4.18
N PRO A 359 -2.68 6.59 4.35
CA PRO A 359 -2.98 7.17 5.65
C PRO A 359 -4.47 6.95 5.98
N ILE A 360 -4.76 6.58 7.22
CA ILE A 360 -6.12 6.44 7.72
C ILE A 360 -6.48 7.70 8.48
N ALA A 361 -7.33 8.53 7.90
CA ALA A 361 -8.00 9.58 8.64
C ALA A 361 -9.19 8.97 9.38
N TYR A 362 -9.32 9.24 10.68
CA TYR A 362 -10.40 8.70 11.51
C TYR A 362 -10.87 9.72 12.55
N ASP A 363 -12.07 9.52 13.10
CA ASP A 363 -12.60 10.35 14.18
C ASP A 363 -11.97 9.96 15.52
N TRP A 364 -10.82 10.58 15.79
CA TRP A 364 -10.02 10.37 17.00
C TRP A 364 -10.71 10.80 18.30
N ARG A 365 -11.92 11.35 18.25
CA ARG A 365 -12.71 11.67 19.44
C ARG A 365 -13.34 10.41 20.05
N LEU A 366 -13.67 9.42 19.21
CA LEU A 366 -14.47 8.25 19.56
C LEU A 366 -13.65 7.14 20.23
N SER A 367 -14.33 6.09 20.70
CA SER A 367 -13.68 4.89 21.22
C SER A 367 -13.00 4.09 20.10
N LEU A 368 -12.04 3.21 20.44
CA LEU A 368 -11.36 2.40 19.41
C LEU A 368 -12.33 1.40 18.76
N GLU A 369 -13.31 0.92 19.54
CA GLU A 369 -14.38 0.05 19.07
C GLU A 369 -15.25 0.75 18.04
N ASP A 370 -15.70 1.98 18.33
CA ASP A 370 -16.52 2.77 17.40
C ASP A 370 -15.76 3.11 16.12
N ILE A 371 -14.46 3.45 16.23
CA ILE A 371 -13.59 3.72 15.06
C ILE A 371 -13.48 2.48 14.15
N LEU A 372 -13.50 1.28 14.73
CA LEU A 372 -13.36 0.03 14.00
C LEU A 372 -14.71 -0.59 13.62
N GLU A 373 -15.86 -0.01 13.98
CA GLU A 373 -17.17 -0.65 13.84
C GLU A 373 -17.54 -0.96 12.38
N ASP A 374 -17.20 -0.07 11.44
CA ASP A 374 -17.65 -0.14 10.04
C ASP A 374 -16.77 -0.96 9.08
N ASP A 375 -15.74 -1.64 9.62
CA ASP A 375 -14.74 -2.44 8.89
C ASP A 375 -13.89 -1.68 7.86
N SER A 376 -14.03 -0.36 7.69
CA SER A 376 -13.36 0.40 6.62
C SER A 376 -11.83 0.31 6.69
N ILE A 377 -11.27 0.37 7.91
CA ILE A 377 -9.82 0.24 8.15
C ILE A 377 -9.34 -1.18 7.84
N GLU A 378 -10.12 -2.20 8.22
CA GLU A 378 -9.80 -3.60 7.92
C GLU A 378 -9.82 -3.86 6.41
N LEU A 379 -10.84 -3.37 5.70
CA LEU A 379 -10.93 -3.47 4.25
C LEU A 379 -9.73 -2.81 3.56
N THR A 380 -9.34 -1.61 4.03
CA THR A 380 -8.15 -0.93 3.51
C THR A 380 -6.87 -1.74 3.74
N LEU A 381 -6.72 -2.36 4.91
CA LEU A 381 -5.59 -3.24 5.23
C LEU A 381 -5.55 -4.45 4.29
N ARG A 382 -6.70 -5.09 4.04
CA ARG A 382 -6.82 -6.24 3.13
C ARG A 382 -6.51 -5.86 1.68
N ASP A 383 -6.98 -4.71 1.22
CA ASP A 383 -6.70 -4.21 -0.12
C ASP A 383 -5.21 -3.89 -0.30
N LEU A 384 -4.59 -3.25 0.69
CA LEU A 384 -3.15 -3.01 0.70
C LEU A 384 -2.34 -4.31 0.71
N ALA A 385 -2.77 -5.31 1.48
CA ALA A 385 -2.14 -6.63 1.53
C ALA A 385 -2.23 -7.31 0.15
N ALA A 386 -3.42 -7.36 -0.45
CA ALA A 386 -3.65 -7.97 -1.75
C ALA A 386 -2.81 -7.31 -2.86
N GLY A 387 -2.67 -5.99 -2.82
CA GLY A 387 -1.83 -5.20 -3.71
C GLY A 387 -0.33 -5.26 -3.40
N SER A 388 0.07 -5.69 -2.21
CA SER A 388 1.47 -5.71 -1.81
C SER A 388 2.29 -6.78 -2.54
N LYS A 389 3.57 -6.49 -2.76
CA LYS A 389 4.58 -7.46 -3.23
C LYS A 389 4.72 -8.64 -2.28
N THR A 390 4.61 -8.38 -0.98
CA THR A 390 4.74 -9.40 0.09
C THR A 390 3.45 -10.14 0.41
N LYS A 391 2.32 -9.70 -0.18
CA LYS A 391 0.96 -10.10 0.25
C LYS A 391 0.60 -9.75 1.69
N LYS A 392 1.43 -8.92 2.32
CA LYS A 392 1.27 -8.40 3.69
C LYS A 392 1.39 -6.87 3.73
N VAL A 393 1.05 -6.30 4.88
CA VAL A 393 1.12 -4.87 5.17
C VAL A 393 2.08 -4.60 6.31
N THR A 394 2.87 -3.52 6.20
CA THR A 394 3.52 -2.90 7.35
C THR A 394 2.58 -1.84 7.92
N ILE A 395 2.22 -1.95 9.20
CA ILE A 395 1.48 -0.93 9.91
C ILE A 395 2.48 0.04 10.53
N VAL A 396 2.35 1.33 10.23
CA VAL A 396 3.09 2.40 10.92
C VAL A 396 2.10 3.19 11.74
N ALA A 397 2.31 3.28 13.05
CA ALA A 397 1.34 3.84 13.96
C ALA A 397 1.99 4.83 14.93
N HIS A 398 1.46 6.04 14.99
CA HIS A 398 1.97 7.13 15.84
C HIS A 398 1.02 7.42 17.01
N SER A 399 1.54 7.56 18.23
CA SER A 399 0.78 7.97 19.41
C SER A 399 -0.49 7.12 19.59
N ASN A 400 -1.69 7.72 19.70
CA ASN A 400 -2.98 7.02 19.78
C ASN A 400 -3.22 6.02 18.65
N GLY A 401 -2.66 6.27 17.45
CA GLY A 401 -2.76 5.33 16.33
C GLY A 401 -2.16 3.95 16.65
N GLY A 402 -1.24 3.87 17.61
CA GLY A 402 -0.72 2.59 18.08
C GLY A 402 -1.69 1.80 18.96
N LEU A 403 -2.52 2.47 19.76
CA LEU A 403 -3.62 1.82 20.48
C LEU A 403 -4.67 1.31 19.48
N LEU A 404 -4.99 2.11 18.46
CA LEU A 404 -5.86 1.71 17.35
C LEU A 404 -5.29 0.51 16.58
N ALA A 405 -3.96 0.47 16.34
CA ALA A 405 -3.31 -0.66 15.71
C ALA A 405 -3.47 -1.95 16.53
N LYS A 406 -3.29 -1.89 17.86
CA LYS A 406 -3.49 -3.04 18.74
C LYS A 406 -4.95 -3.52 18.71
N ALA A 407 -5.92 -2.59 18.80
CA ALA A 407 -7.34 -2.91 18.73
C ALA A 407 -7.71 -3.56 17.38
N LEU A 408 -7.16 -3.05 16.26
CA LEU A 408 -7.33 -3.66 14.93
C LEU A 408 -6.76 -5.09 14.89
N MET A 409 -5.57 -5.31 15.44
CA MET A 409 -4.97 -6.65 15.49
C MET A 409 -5.78 -7.62 16.35
N GLN A 410 -6.34 -7.17 17.48
CA GLN A 410 -7.24 -7.97 18.31
C GLN A 410 -8.53 -8.33 17.56
N LYS A 411 -9.09 -7.36 16.82
CA LYS A 411 -10.28 -7.58 15.99
C LYS A 411 -10.05 -8.62 14.89
N LEU A 412 -8.90 -8.55 14.21
CA LEU A 412 -8.50 -9.52 13.18
C LEU A 412 -8.28 -10.92 13.77
N GLY A 413 -7.71 -11.00 14.97
CA GLY A 413 -7.24 -12.24 15.58
C GLY A 413 -5.91 -12.73 14.99
N ASP A 414 -5.25 -13.62 15.71
CA ASP A 414 -3.86 -14.01 15.42
C ASP A 414 -3.67 -14.63 14.03
N GLU A 415 -4.55 -15.55 13.63
CA GLU A 415 -4.44 -16.27 12.35
C GLU A 415 -4.52 -15.31 11.16
N GLU A 416 -5.42 -14.33 11.22
CA GLU A 416 -5.61 -13.37 10.14
C GLU A 416 -4.57 -12.25 10.19
N GLY A 417 -4.19 -11.82 11.40
CA GLY A 417 -3.09 -10.90 11.64
C GLY A 417 -1.76 -11.41 11.05
N GLU A 418 -1.42 -12.68 11.28
CA GLU A 418 -0.23 -13.31 10.70
C GLU A 418 -0.26 -13.32 9.17
N LYS A 419 -1.42 -13.60 8.56
CA LYS A 419 -1.56 -13.64 7.10
C LYS A 419 -1.42 -12.27 6.45
N LEU A 420 -1.96 -11.23 7.09
CA LEU A 420 -2.11 -9.91 6.48
C LEU A 420 -1.01 -8.91 6.88
N VAL A 421 -0.36 -9.09 8.04
CA VAL A 421 0.57 -8.11 8.59
C VAL A 421 1.99 -8.69 8.63
N ASP A 422 2.94 -7.94 8.08
CA ASP A 422 4.37 -8.27 8.13
C ASP A 422 4.99 -7.72 9.41
N LYS A 423 4.67 -6.46 9.71
CA LYS A 423 5.31 -5.71 10.77
C LYS A 423 4.45 -4.57 11.28
N ILE A 424 4.63 -4.24 12.55
CA ILE A 424 4.06 -3.06 13.19
C ILE A 424 5.20 -2.17 13.70
N ILE A 425 5.19 -0.91 13.31
CA ILE A 425 6.15 0.10 13.75
C ILE A 425 5.40 1.11 14.63
N PHE A 426 5.63 1.02 15.93
CA PHE A 426 5.11 1.95 16.92
C PHE A 426 6.04 3.15 17.08
N VAL A 427 5.49 4.36 16.95
CA VAL A 427 6.18 5.62 17.14
C VAL A 427 5.51 6.38 18.27
N ALA A 428 6.21 6.55 19.39
CA ALA A 428 5.73 7.29 20.57
C ALA A 428 4.32 6.86 21.04
N VAL A 429 4.03 5.56 21.01
CA VAL A 429 2.72 5.01 21.41
C VAL A 429 2.63 4.96 22.94
N PRO A 430 1.63 5.59 23.57
CA PRO A 430 1.41 5.51 25.01
C PRO A 430 0.75 4.17 25.36
N GLN A 431 1.53 3.09 25.23
CA GLN A 431 1.00 1.72 25.28
C GLN A 431 0.30 1.37 26.60
N VAL A 432 0.68 2.03 27.69
CA VAL A 432 0.11 1.90 29.04
C VAL A 432 -0.40 3.26 29.55
N GLY A 433 -0.68 4.20 28.63
CA GLY A 433 -1.13 5.55 28.95
C GLY A 433 -0.02 6.59 29.16
N THR A 434 -0.42 7.83 29.45
CA THR A 434 0.46 9.00 29.64
C THR A 434 -0.09 9.94 30.72
N PRO A 435 0.75 10.46 31.65
CA PRO A 435 0.31 11.41 32.68
C PRO A 435 -0.26 12.71 32.11
N ALA A 436 0.18 13.11 30.92
CA ALA A 436 -0.33 14.32 30.25
C ALA A 436 -1.84 14.27 30.00
N ALA A 437 -2.43 13.07 29.89
CA ALA A 437 -3.88 12.91 29.75
C ALA A 437 -4.62 13.35 31.03
N VAL A 438 -4.03 13.12 32.22
CA VAL A 438 -4.61 13.54 33.50
C VAL A 438 -4.68 15.07 33.58
N ALA A 439 -3.57 15.75 33.29
CA ALA A 439 -3.52 17.21 33.25
C ALA A 439 -4.46 17.80 32.19
N GLY A 440 -4.48 17.21 30.99
CA GLY A 440 -5.37 17.62 29.91
C GLY A 440 -6.86 17.50 30.26
N LEU A 441 -7.27 16.42 30.94
CA LEU A 441 -8.65 16.19 31.34
C LEU A 441 -9.09 17.07 32.52
N LEU A 442 -8.22 17.30 33.51
CA LEU A 442 -8.55 18.08 34.72
C LEU A 442 -8.45 19.59 34.51
N HIS A 443 -7.48 20.03 33.70
CA HIS A 443 -7.12 21.45 33.58
C HIS A 443 -7.20 21.98 32.14
N GLY A 444 -7.28 21.12 31.12
CA GLY A 444 -7.14 21.55 29.71
C GLY A 444 -5.71 21.95 29.36
N GLU A 445 -4.73 21.51 30.16
CA GLU A 445 -3.31 21.91 30.06
C GLU A 445 -2.67 21.44 28.75
N ASP A 446 -1.90 22.32 28.10
CA ASP A 446 -1.13 22.05 26.88
C ASP A 446 -1.90 21.41 25.72
N GLN A 447 -3.22 21.64 25.65
CA GLN A 447 -4.08 21.11 24.58
C GLN A 447 -4.10 21.99 23.32
N GLY A 448 -3.39 23.12 23.35
CA GLY A 448 -3.35 24.13 22.29
C GLY A 448 -2.47 23.73 21.10
N PHE A 449 -2.91 22.75 20.31
CA PHE A 449 -2.28 22.43 19.03
C PHE A 449 -2.48 23.55 17.98
N PHE A 450 -3.56 24.33 18.14
CA PHE A 450 -3.86 25.51 17.33
C PHE A 450 -3.95 26.76 18.23
N PRO A 451 -3.40 27.92 17.82
CA PRO A 451 -3.33 29.11 18.67
C PRO A 451 -4.67 29.67 19.18
N VAL A 452 -5.78 29.30 18.53
CA VAL A 452 -7.12 29.85 18.82
C VAL A 452 -7.86 29.09 19.93
N LEU A 453 -7.42 27.88 20.26
CA LEU A 453 -8.06 27.03 21.25
C LEU A 453 -7.65 27.47 22.66
N ASN A 454 -8.60 27.97 23.43
CA ASN A 454 -8.36 28.35 24.82
C ASN A 454 -8.47 27.12 25.75
N THR A 455 -7.81 27.21 26.91
CA THR A 455 -7.74 26.14 27.92
C THR A 455 -9.10 25.67 28.41
N ARG A 456 -10.05 26.60 28.64
CA ARG A 456 -11.41 26.27 29.10
C ARG A 456 -12.16 25.43 28.07
N THR A 457 -12.13 25.84 26.81
CA THR A 457 -12.79 25.12 25.72
C THR A 457 -12.11 23.77 25.49
N ALA A 458 -10.77 23.70 25.58
CA ALA A 458 -10.05 22.43 25.49
C ALA A 458 -10.42 21.46 26.62
N ARG A 459 -10.54 21.93 27.86
CA ARG A 459 -11.00 21.14 29.01
C ARG A 459 -12.42 20.63 28.81
N GLY A 460 -13.35 21.51 28.41
CA GLY A 460 -14.73 21.13 28.09
C GLY A 460 -14.81 20.11 26.96
N PHE A 461 -13.98 20.25 25.93
CA PHE A 461 -13.93 19.32 24.81
C PHE A 461 -13.49 17.90 25.25
N GLY A 462 -12.52 17.81 26.16
CA GLY A 462 -12.02 16.55 26.69
C GLY A 462 -12.99 15.80 27.62
N GLU A 463 -13.91 16.52 28.30
CA GLU A 463 -14.80 15.98 29.35
C GLU A 463 -15.50 14.68 28.94
N ASN A 464 -15.99 14.63 27.71
CA ASN A 464 -16.78 13.54 27.18
C ASN A 464 -16.12 12.82 25.98
N MET A 465 -14.82 12.95 25.77
CA MET A 465 -14.13 12.41 24.59
C MET A 465 -13.46 11.05 24.89
N PRO A 466 -14.02 9.89 24.53
CA PRO A 466 -13.41 8.58 24.78
C PRO A 466 -11.93 8.51 24.37
N GLY A 467 -11.56 9.11 23.23
CA GLY A 467 -10.18 9.15 22.76
C GLY A 467 -9.19 9.81 23.73
N ALA A 468 -9.62 10.74 24.59
CA ALA A 468 -8.75 11.28 25.66
C ALA A 468 -8.61 10.31 26.83
N TYR A 469 -9.69 9.62 27.21
CA TYR A 469 -9.67 8.67 28.33
C TYR A 469 -8.82 7.44 28.02
N ASN A 470 -8.77 7.00 26.76
CA ASN A 470 -7.91 5.91 26.28
C ASN A 470 -6.40 6.16 26.48
N LEU A 471 -6.02 7.39 26.82
CA LEU A 471 -4.63 7.78 27.05
C LEU A 471 -4.28 7.88 28.55
N LEU A 472 -5.24 7.65 29.45
CA LEU A 472 -4.99 7.68 30.89
C LEU A 472 -4.01 6.55 31.28
N PRO A 473 -3.11 6.78 32.26
CA PRO A 473 -2.24 5.75 32.79
C PRO A 473 -3.03 4.51 33.25
N SER A 474 -2.64 3.33 32.77
CA SER A 474 -3.15 2.06 33.28
C SER A 474 -2.32 1.56 34.46
N ASP A 475 -2.70 0.44 35.07
CA ASP A 475 -1.85 -0.25 36.06
C ASP A 475 -0.46 -0.60 35.51
N GLY A 476 -0.38 -0.90 34.21
CA GLY A 476 0.87 -1.13 33.49
C GLY A 476 1.82 0.08 33.53
N TYR A 477 1.30 1.31 33.61
CA TYR A 477 2.12 2.52 33.72
C TYR A 477 2.92 2.53 35.02
N PHE A 478 2.25 2.30 36.15
CA PHE A 478 2.85 2.33 37.48
C PHE A 478 3.79 1.15 37.73
N SER A 479 3.62 0.06 36.97
CA SER A 479 4.60 -1.02 36.91
C SER A 479 5.89 -0.64 36.18
N ALA A 480 5.83 0.29 35.23
CA ALA A 480 6.96 0.70 34.38
C ALA A 480 7.64 2.01 34.79
N VAL A 481 6.91 2.91 35.46
CA VAL A 481 7.34 4.26 35.80
C VAL A 481 7.18 4.52 37.30
N GLN A 482 8.27 4.88 37.96
CA GLN A 482 8.29 5.17 39.41
C GLN A 482 8.01 6.64 39.74
N THR A 483 8.02 7.53 38.73
CA THR A 483 7.73 8.94 38.93
C THR A 483 6.24 9.11 39.19
N PRO A 484 5.84 9.75 40.31
CA PRO A 484 4.44 10.05 40.58
C PRO A 484 3.84 10.90 39.46
N ILE A 485 2.58 10.64 39.15
CA ILE A 485 1.86 11.38 38.10
C ILE A 485 1.27 12.70 38.61
N VAL A 486 1.07 12.80 39.93
CA VAL A 486 0.56 14.00 40.63
C VAL A 486 1.31 14.12 41.96
N SER A 487 1.63 15.35 42.33
CA SER A 487 2.15 15.71 43.67
C SER A 487 1.43 16.94 44.18
N PHE A 488 1.07 16.95 45.46
CA PHE A 488 0.39 18.07 46.11
C PHE A 488 1.40 18.91 46.90
N ASP A 489 1.30 20.24 46.83
CA ASP A 489 2.18 21.12 47.58
C ASP A 489 1.79 21.09 49.07
N ILE A 490 2.79 20.87 49.93
CA ILE A 490 2.63 20.70 51.37
C ILE A 490 2.05 21.95 52.07
N ASP A 491 2.23 23.13 51.49
CA ASP A 491 1.81 24.40 52.07
C ASP A 491 0.48 24.92 51.52
N SER A 492 0.12 24.62 50.26
CA SER A 492 -1.12 25.11 49.63
C SER A 492 -2.23 24.07 49.45
N ASP A 493 -1.93 22.76 49.48
CA ASP A 493 -2.88 21.70 49.10
C ASP A 493 -3.20 20.72 50.24
N SER A 494 -3.12 21.18 51.50
CA SER A 494 -3.28 20.33 52.70
C SER A 494 -4.57 19.49 52.71
N GLU A 495 -5.69 20.00 52.20
CA GLU A 495 -6.96 19.26 52.13
C GLU A 495 -6.94 18.13 51.08
N PHE A 496 -6.23 18.30 49.96
CA PHE A 496 -6.02 17.24 48.97
C PHE A 496 -5.14 16.13 49.54
N LYS A 497 -4.06 16.51 50.21
CA LYS A 497 -3.17 15.56 50.90
C LYS A 497 -3.92 14.73 51.96
N ASP A 498 -4.73 15.38 52.79
CA ASP A 498 -5.48 14.71 53.86
C ASP A 498 -6.49 13.69 53.31
N ARG A 499 -6.96 13.90 52.07
CA ARG A 499 -7.93 13.02 51.41
C ARG A 499 -7.30 11.87 50.64
N TYR A 500 -6.20 12.13 49.92
CA TYR A 500 -5.54 11.16 49.06
C TYR A 500 -4.18 10.75 49.69
N ALA A 501 -3.09 11.37 49.25
CA ALA A 501 -1.74 11.21 49.77
C ALA A 501 -0.87 12.42 49.34
N ASP A 502 0.41 12.47 49.73
CA ASP A 502 1.34 13.51 49.28
C ASP A 502 1.58 13.48 47.76
N LYS A 503 1.48 12.28 47.17
CA LYS A 503 1.80 11.96 45.79
C LYS A 503 0.88 10.84 45.32
N LEU A 504 0.57 10.78 44.04
CA LEU A 504 -0.14 9.67 43.42
C LEU A 504 0.85 8.86 42.59
N ASP A 505 1.25 7.69 43.09
CA ASP A 505 2.26 6.82 42.47
C ASP A 505 1.78 5.37 42.28
N SER A 506 0.47 5.13 42.43
CA SER A 506 -0.21 3.90 42.06
C SER A 506 -1.48 4.12 41.24
N TYR A 507 -1.94 3.06 40.57
CA TYR A 507 -3.18 3.09 39.80
C TYR A 507 -4.40 3.36 40.66
N ASP A 508 -4.53 2.65 41.79
CA ASP A 508 -5.67 2.80 42.70
C ASP A 508 -5.78 4.24 43.22
N GLU A 509 -4.66 4.86 43.62
CA GLU A 509 -4.62 6.25 44.06
C GLU A 509 -5.02 7.23 42.95
N MET A 510 -4.54 7.02 41.72
CA MET A 510 -4.94 7.83 40.57
C MET A 510 -6.45 7.67 40.31
N TYR A 511 -6.94 6.43 40.24
CA TYR A 511 -8.33 6.15 39.91
C TYR A 511 -9.27 6.76 40.95
N GLU A 512 -8.95 6.58 42.24
CA GLU A 512 -9.69 7.21 43.34
C GLU A 512 -9.70 8.74 43.20
N PHE A 513 -8.55 9.35 42.92
CA PHE A 513 -8.46 10.80 42.70
C PHE A 513 -9.30 11.27 41.51
N LEU A 514 -9.25 10.57 40.37
CA LEU A 514 -9.96 10.94 39.14
C LEU A 514 -11.48 10.71 39.25
N ASN A 515 -11.91 9.74 40.04
CA ASN A 515 -13.31 9.40 40.24
C ASN A 515 -14.01 10.25 41.31
N ASP A 516 -13.26 11.03 42.08
CA ASP A 516 -13.81 11.85 43.17
C ASP A 516 -14.26 13.24 42.72
N ASP A 517 -15.31 13.75 43.36
CA ASP A 517 -15.88 15.09 43.17
C ASP A 517 -15.30 16.14 44.14
N PHE A 518 -14.39 15.74 45.02
CA PHE A 518 -13.76 16.65 45.99
C PHE A 518 -13.03 17.82 45.33
N HIS A 519 -13.47 19.04 45.65
CA HIS A 519 -12.95 20.29 45.10
C HIS A 519 -12.93 20.32 43.55
N ARG A 520 -13.92 19.66 42.92
CA ARG A 520 -14.07 19.66 41.48
C ARG A 520 -15.08 20.69 40.97
N VAL A 521 -14.79 21.23 39.79
CA VAL A 521 -15.70 22.12 39.06
C VAL A 521 -16.24 21.45 37.79
N SER A 522 -17.24 22.06 37.13
CA SER A 522 -17.61 21.66 35.78
C SER A 522 -16.46 21.95 34.80
N ALA A 523 -16.26 21.11 33.78
CA ALA A 523 -15.20 21.28 32.78
C ALA A 523 -15.25 22.64 32.06
N ILE A 524 -16.45 23.22 31.91
CA ILE A 524 -16.67 24.54 31.31
C ILE A 524 -16.54 25.71 32.30
N ASN A 525 -16.07 25.47 33.54
CA ASN A 525 -15.75 26.55 34.48
C ASN A 525 -14.57 27.39 33.95
N SER A 526 -14.59 28.70 34.17
CA SER A 526 -13.52 29.63 33.77
C SER A 526 -12.23 29.49 34.58
N GLU A 527 -12.31 29.00 35.82
CA GLU A 527 -11.16 28.74 36.68
C GLU A 527 -10.56 27.39 36.29
N VAL A 528 -9.55 27.41 35.42
CA VAL A 528 -8.90 26.20 34.87
C VAL A 528 -7.88 25.58 35.81
N ASP A 529 -7.40 26.33 36.80
CA ASP A 529 -6.49 25.84 37.85
C ASP A 529 -7.21 24.93 38.86
N ILE A 530 -8.54 25.02 38.95
CA ILE A 530 -9.34 24.10 39.77
C ILE A 530 -9.70 22.87 38.92
N PRO A 531 -9.37 21.64 39.35
CA PRO A 531 -9.59 20.44 38.56
C PRO A 531 -11.07 20.22 38.25
N SER A 532 -11.39 19.80 37.02
CA SER A 532 -12.76 19.46 36.63
C SER A 532 -13.19 18.07 37.09
N ARG A 533 -14.49 17.88 37.21
CA ARG A 533 -15.11 16.55 37.29
C ARG A 533 -14.88 15.80 35.98
N LEU A 534 -14.65 14.50 36.07
CA LEU A 534 -14.51 13.61 34.92
C LEU A 534 -15.77 12.77 34.71
N ASN A 535 -15.90 12.23 33.50
CA ASN A 535 -16.97 11.32 33.15
C ASN A 535 -16.63 9.91 33.63
N TRP A 536 -17.28 9.49 34.72
CA TRP A 536 -17.03 8.18 35.34
C TRP A 536 -17.25 7.00 34.38
N ASN A 537 -18.25 7.07 33.49
CA ASN A 537 -18.48 5.98 32.53
C ASN A 537 -17.31 5.85 31.55
N LEU A 538 -16.69 6.96 31.15
CA LEU A 538 -15.52 6.94 30.26
C LEU A 538 -14.25 6.49 30.99
N LEU A 539 -14.10 6.86 32.27
CA LEU A 539 -13.01 6.36 33.12
C LEU A 539 -13.06 4.83 33.24
N GLN A 540 -14.24 4.27 33.52
CA GLN A 540 -14.44 2.82 33.58
C GLN A 540 -14.22 2.15 32.21
N LYS A 541 -14.66 2.76 31.10
CA LYS A 541 -14.40 2.22 29.76
C LYS A 541 -12.89 2.16 29.45
N SER A 542 -12.13 3.19 29.84
CA SER A 542 -10.68 3.22 29.66
C SER A 542 -9.96 2.12 30.45
N GLU A 543 -10.38 1.88 31.70
CA GLU A 543 -9.89 0.76 32.52
C GLU A 543 -10.08 -0.58 31.78
N ASN A 544 -11.30 -0.89 31.34
CA ASN A 544 -11.61 -2.12 30.60
C ASN A 544 -10.84 -2.23 29.26
N LEU A 545 -10.58 -1.09 28.60
CA LEU A 545 -9.79 -1.06 27.37
C LEU A 545 -8.35 -1.53 27.65
N HIS A 546 -7.73 -1.01 28.70
CA HIS A 546 -6.35 -1.33 29.06
C HIS A 546 -6.16 -2.75 29.60
N GLU A 547 -7.18 -3.33 30.25
CA GLU A 547 -7.15 -4.77 30.61
C GLU A 547 -6.84 -5.66 29.40
N ASN A 548 -7.28 -5.27 28.21
CA ASN A 548 -7.07 -6.02 26.97
C ASN A 548 -5.84 -5.52 26.18
N LEU A 549 -5.69 -4.20 26.00
CA LEU A 549 -4.61 -3.63 25.16
C LEU A 549 -3.21 -3.78 25.76
N ASP A 550 -3.10 -3.79 27.08
CA ASP A 550 -1.80 -3.89 27.77
C ASP A 550 -1.26 -5.32 27.69
N LEU A 551 -2.15 -6.30 27.62
CA LEU A 551 -1.82 -7.73 27.47
C LEU A 551 -1.58 -8.14 26.02
N TRP A 552 -1.89 -7.28 25.05
CA TRP A 552 -1.72 -7.61 23.65
C TRP A 552 -0.25 -7.89 23.30
N SER A 553 -0.04 -8.97 22.56
CA SER A 553 1.25 -9.32 21.97
C SER A 553 1.07 -9.61 20.49
N ALA A 554 2.08 -9.31 19.69
CA ALA A 554 2.01 -9.57 18.26
C ALA A 554 1.95 -11.09 18.00
N PRO A 555 1.11 -11.55 17.06
CA PRO A 555 1.06 -12.94 16.68
C PRO A 555 2.38 -13.39 16.04
N GLU A 556 2.60 -14.71 15.99
CA GLU A 556 3.80 -15.28 15.38
C GLU A 556 3.96 -14.79 13.93
N GLY A 557 5.21 -14.50 13.53
CA GLY A 557 5.50 -13.99 12.20
C GLY A 557 5.22 -12.49 11.97
N VAL A 558 4.65 -11.76 12.95
CA VAL A 558 4.51 -10.29 12.89
C VAL A 558 5.63 -9.62 13.70
N ALA A 559 6.53 -8.91 13.01
CA ALA A 559 7.61 -8.19 13.67
C ALA A 559 7.11 -6.89 14.33
N VAL A 560 7.61 -6.53 15.52
CA VAL A 560 7.29 -5.25 16.17
C VAL A 560 8.55 -4.42 16.34
N ILE A 561 8.51 -3.18 15.86
CA ILE A 561 9.53 -2.15 16.09
C ILE A 561 8.91 -1.07 16.97
N GLN A 562 9.59 -0.71 18.05
CA GLN A 562 9.14 0.33 18.98
C GLN A 562 10.15 1.47 19.01
N ILE A 563 9.71 2.64 18.57
CA ILE A 563 10.46 3.89 18.63
C ILE A 563 9.87 4.71 19.77
N ALA A 564 10.61 4.79 20.87
CA ALA A 564 10.21 5.58 22.02
C ALA A 564 10.16 7.07 21.64
N GLY A 565 9.10 7.76 22.06
CA GLY A 565 9.10 9.21 22.13
C GLY A 565 9.73 9.65 23.44
N TRP A 566 10.43 10.79 23.44
CA TRP A 566 10.70 11.51 24.68
C TRP A 566 9.44 12.31 25.02
N GLY A 567 8.93 12.17 26.26
CA GLY A 567 7.87 13.03 26.77
C GLY A 567 8.29 14.50 26.80
N VAL A 568 7.34 15.40 27.08
CA VAL A 568 7.65 16.81 27.38
C VAL A 568 8.71 16.83 28.51
N PRO A 569 9.89 17.46 28.31
CA PRO A 569 10.96 17.53 29.31
C PRO A 569 10.54 18.13 30.65
#